data_AF-T1FHJ4-F1
#
_entry.id   AF-T1FHJ4-F1
#
_cell.length_a   1.000
_cell.length_b   1.000
_cell.length_c   1.000
_cell.angle_alpha   90.00
_cell.angle_beta   90.00
_cell.angle_gamma   90.00
#
_symmetry.space_group_name_H-M   'P 1'
#
loop_
_entity.id
_entity.type
_entity.pdbx_description
1 polymer ?
#
loop_
_entity_poly.entity_id
_entity_poly.type
_entity_poly.pdbx_seq_one_letter_code
_entity_poly.pdbx_strand_id
1 'polypeptide(L)'
;MSSGSRYCCTKCTIKVPSKDVLSCTCCKTFVHNKCETNDDILEILKSVKGLKWFCQRCVGLSQDVSSLAKSMDASKNEFVAQLNEINDSNRKIKLDVDSIKMVVDHNQSKLDEHDRFDTVLREEIKIFKNEIKETFSSIVSKEVKLNVEHLTGDVSEKNVIKIMRLGRKCETVVRPILIKLDCVLLRDSIMRNVYKFKSLKEFSHVGLNYDLTKDQRQEFKSFVDKAKVMG
;
A
#
# COMPACT_ATOMS: atom_id res chain seq x y z
N MET A 1 -22.12 -104.99 21.84
CA MET A 1 -21.00 -104.58 20.96
C MET A 1 -21.57 -103.77 19.81
N SER A 2 -21.20 -102.48 19.71
CA SER A 2 -21.14 -101.64 18.49
C SER A 2 -20.96 -100.18 18.92
N SER A 3 -19.77 -99.84 19.40
CA SER A 3 -19.34 -98.47 19.66
C SER A 3 -19.07 -97.80 18.30
N GLY A 4 -20.13 -97.34 17.63
CA GLY A 4 -20.04 -96.62 16.37
C GLY A 4 -19.29 -95.30 16.56
N SER A 5 -18.13 -95.15 15.92
CA SER A 5 -17.36 -93.90 15.96
C SER A 5 -18.17 -92.74 15.35
N ARG A 6 -18.25 -91.64 16.09
CA ARG A 6 -19.07 -90.45 15.80
C ARG A 6 -18.41 -89.42 14.88
N TYR A 7 -17.25 -89.72 14.31
CA TYR A 7 -16.40 -88.73 13.62
C TYR A 7 -16.35 -88.98 12.11
N CYS A 8 -16.44 -87.91 11.31
CA CYS A 8 -16.25 -87.95 9.86
C CYS A 8 -14.93 -87.29 9.48
N CYS A 9 -14.19 -87.89 8.53
CA CYS A 9 -12.91 -87.40 8.04
C CYS A 9 -13.11 -86.13 7.22
N THR A 10 -12.41 -85.05 7.56
CA THR A 10 -12.53 -83.78 6.82
C THR A 10 -11.88 -83.81 5.43
N LYS A 11 -11.10 -84.85 5.09
CA LYS A 11 -10.46 -84.99 3.77
C LYS A 11 -11.26 -85.85 2.78
N CYS A 12 -11.80 -86.98 3.24
CA CYS A 12 -12.53 -87.92 2.37
C CYS A 12 -14.03 -88.01 2.70
N THR A 13 -14.51 -87.30 3.72
CA THR A 13 -15.92 -87.24 4.18
C THR A 13 -16.51 -88.55 4.73
N ILE A 14 -15.71 -89.60 4.84
CA ILE A 14 -16.12 -90.92 5.35
C ILE A 14 -15.96 -91.00 6.88
N LYS A 15 -16.76 -91.84 7.57
CA LYS A 15 -16.65 -92.11 9.01
C LYS A 15 -15.27 -92.67 9.39
N VAL A 16 -14.71 -92.19 10.50
CA VAL A 16 -13.38 -92.56 11.01
C VAL A 16 -13.53 -93.50 12.21
N PRO A 17 -13.01 -94.74 12.15
CA PRO A 17 -12.94 -95.62 13.32
C PRO A 17 -12.08 -95.02 14.43
N SER A 18 -12.46 -95.23 15.69
CA SER A 18 -11.77 -94.64 16.86
C SER A 18 -10.30 -95.06 16.97
N LYS A 19 -9.93 -96.20 16.39
CA LYS A 19 -8.54 -96.69 16.37
C LYS A 19 -7.65 -95.96 15.35
N ASP A 20 -8.24 -95.36 14.31
CA ASP A 20 -7.53 -94.76 13.18
C ASP A 20 -7.70 -93.23 13.12
N VAL A 21 -8.23 -92.63 14.19
CA VAL A 21 -8.56 -91.21 14.24
C VAL A 21 -7.36 -90.36 14.64
N LEU A 22 -7.05 -89.37 13.81
CA LEU A 22 -6.26 -88.20 14.20
C LEU A 22 -7.21 -87.04 14.47
N SER A 23 -7.10 -86.42 15.63
CA SER A 23 -7.90 -85.24 16.02
C SER A 23 -7.00 -84.03 16.16
N CYS A 24 -7.26 -82.99 15.38
CA CYS A 24 -6.49 -81.75 15.46
C CYS A 24 -6.75 -81.11 16.81
N THR A 25 -5.68 -80.88 17.57
CA THR A 25 -5.78 -80.32 18.92
C THR A 25 -6.38 -78.91 18.91
N CYS A 26 -6.13 -78.13 17.85
CA CYS A 26 -6.60 -76.76 17.68
C CYS A 26 -8.08 -76.69 17.25
N CYS A 27 -8.41 -77.07 16.02
CA CYS A 27 -9.75 -76.88 15.45
C CYS A 27 -10.70 -78.07 15.65
N LYS A 28 -10.25 -79.13 16.33
CA LYS A 28 -11.03 -80.36 16.60
C LYS A 28 -11.52 -81.10 15.35
N THR A 29 -10.90 -80.86 14.18
CA THR A 29 -11.18 -81.64 12.98
C THR A 29 -10.64 -83.06 13.12
N PHE A 30 -11.36 -84.03 12.55
CA PHE A 30 -10.98 -85.43 12.56
C PHE A 30 -10.57 -85.87 11.16
N VAL A 31 -9.49 -86.62 11.05
CA VAL A 31 -9.04 -87.25 9.80
C VAL A 31 -8.67 -88.70 10.05
N HIS A 32 -8.83 -89.55 9.03
CA HIS A 32 -8.20 -90.87 9.06
C HIS A 32 -6.68 -90.68 9.08
N ASN A 33 -5.99 -91.45 9.90
CA ASN A 33 -4.53 -91.48 9.92
C ASN A 33 -3.95 -91.66 8.51
N LYS A 34 -4.48 -92.61 7.74
CA LYS A 34 -4.03 -92.89 6.36
C LYS A 34 -4.33 -91.78 5.34
N CYS A 35 -5.24 -90.86 5.65
CA CYS A 35 -5.52 -89.69 4.80
C CYS A 35 -4.57 -88.51 5.08
N GLU A 36 -3.71 -88.62 6.09
CA GLU A 36 -2.80 -87.56 6.52
C GLU A 36 -1.34 -88.02 6.62
N THR A 37 -1.14 -89.17 7.25
CA THR A 37 0.15 -89.74 7.66
C THR A 37 0.14 -91.28 7.50
N ASN A 38 0.95 -92.00 8.28
CA ASN A 38 1.06 -93.46 8.32
C ASN A 38 0.81 -94.02 9.72
N ASP A 39 0.69 -95.36 9.84
CA ASP A 39 0.31 -96.04 11.09
C ASP A 39 1.38 -95.89 12.20
N ASP A 40 2.66 -95.81 11.84
CA ASP A 40 3.77 -95.60 12.79
C ASP A 40 3.65 -94.26 13.54
N ILE A 41 3.30 -93.18 12.84
CA ILE A 41 3.15 -91.86 13.44
C ILE A 41 1.98 -91.84 14.44
N LEU A 42 0.89 -92.54 14.15
CA LEU A 42 -0.25 -92.64 15.06
C LEU A 42 0.10 -93.41 16.33
N GLU A 43 0.92 -94.46 16.22
CA GLU A 43 1.38 -95.25 17.37
C GLU A 43 2.30 -94.41 18.29
N ILE A 44 3.20 -93.63 17.70
CA ILE A 44 4.06 -92.69 18.45
C ILE A 44 3.22 -91.64 19.17
N LEU A 45 2.24 -91.04 18.50
CA LEU A 45 1.34 -90.05 19.10
C LEU A 45 0.52 -90.60 20.27
N LYS A 46 0.19 -91.89 20.25
CA LYS A 46 -0.55 -92.55 21.34
C LYS A 46 0.35 -92.99 22.49
N SER A 47 1.58 -93.41 22.20
CA SER A 47 2.52 -93.94 23.21
C SER A 47 3.21 -92.84 24.02
N VAL A 48 3.48 -91.67 23.41
CA VAL A 48 4.16 -90.56 24.08
C VAL A 48 3.15 -89.56 24.65
N LYS A 49 3.04 -89.51 25.98
CA LYS A 49 2.23 -88.50 26.67
C LYS A 49 2.80 -87.10 26.41
N GLY A 50 1.96 -86.21 25.89
CA GLY A 50 2.29 -84.80 25.64
C GLY A 50 2.44 -84.45 24.17
N LEU A 51 2.58 -85.43 23.27
CA LEU A 51 2.52 -85.16 21.84
C LEU A 51 1.08 -84.82 21.42
N LYS A 52 0.95 -83.79 20.58
CA LYS A 52 -0.32 -83.28 20.09
C LYS A 52 -0.22 -83.12 18.58
N TRP A 53 -1.24 -83.60 17.86
CA TRP A 53 -1.32 -83.43 16.42
C TRP A 53 -2.13 -82.19 16.06
N PHE A 54 -1.72 -81.52 14.98
CA PHE A 54 -2.37 -80.35 14.40
C PHE A 54 -2.51 -80.57 12.89
N CYS A 55 -3.67 -80.26 12.32
CA CYS A 55 -3.86 -80.38 10.88
C CYS A 55 -3.06 -79.30 10.14
N GLN A 56 -2.70 -79.59 8.88
CA GLN A 56 -1.95 -78.68 8.00
C GLN A 56 -2.54 -77.26 7.98
N ARG A 57 -3.88 -77.15 7.95
CA ARG A 57 -4.58 -75.87 7.96
C ARG A 57 -4.29 -75.05 9.21
N CYS A 58 -4.31 -75.67 10.39
CA CYS A 58 -4.01 -74.97 11.64
C CYS A 58 -2.53 -74.59 11.75
N VAL A 59 -1.63 -75.43 11.25
CA VAL A 59 -0.19 -75.12 11.20
C VAL A 59 0.08 -73.94 10.25
N GLY A 60 -0.53 -73.94 9.05
CA GLY A 60 -0.44 -72.85 8.08
C GLY A 60 -0.99 -71.52 8.63
N LEU A 61 -2.19 -71.54 9.22
CA LEU A 61 -2.77 -70.37 9.87
C LEU A 61 -1.85 -69.79 10.98
N SER A 62 -1.17 -70.64 11.75
CA SER A 62 -0.22 -70.17 12.77
C SER A 62 0.99 -69.43 12.16
N GLN A 63 1.47 -69.87 11.00
CA GLN A 63 2.56 -69.21 10.29
C GLN A 63 2.10 -67.88 9.69
N ASP A 64 0.89 -67.84 9.10
CA ASP A 64 0.29 -66.62 8.55
C ASP A 64 0.10 -65.56 9.63
N VAL A 65 -0.39 -65.94 10.82
CA VAL A 65 -0.54 -65.03 11.97
C VAL A 65 0.82 -64.48 12.43
N SER A 66 1.87 -65.31 12.45
CA SER A 66 3.22 -64.85 12.80
C SER A 66 3.78 -63.87 11.77
N SER A 67 3.56 -64.13 10.49
CA SER A 67 3.95 -63.23 9.40
C SER A 67 3.20 -61.90 9.48
N LEU A 68 1.88 -61.96 9.73
CA LEU A 68 1.04 -60.78 9.92
C LEU A 68 1.51 -59.93 11.10
N ALA A 69 1.82 -60.55 12.25
CA ALA A 69 2.33 -59.84 13.42
C ALA A 69 3.61 -59.06 13.10
N LYS A 70 4.58 -59.69 12.40
CA LYS A 70 5.82 -59.02 11.98
C LYS A 70 5.55 -57.85 11.03
N SER A 71 4.63 -58.03 10.08
CA SER A 71 4.22 -56.95 9.17
C SER A 71 3.57 -55.79 9.92
N MET A 72 2.70 -56.09 10.88
CA MET A 72 2.04 -55.07 11.71
C MET A 72 3.06 -54.31 12.57
N ASP A 73 4.03 -54.99 13.15
CA ASP A 73 5.10 -54.35 13.92
C ASP A 73 5.97 -53.43 13.04
N ALA A 74 6.28 -53.84 11.81
CA ALA A 74 6.99 -53.00 10.86
C ALA A 74 6.20 -51.74 10.51
N SER A 75 4.91 -51.87 10.14
CA SER A 75 4.06 -50.72 9.85
C SER A 75 3.86 -49.81 11.06
N LYS A 76 3.72 -50.37 12.27
CA LYS A 76 3.64 -49.60 13.50
C LYS A 76 4.88 -48.75 13.70
N ASN A 77 6.07 -49.33 13.52
CA ASN A 77 7.33 -48.60 13.68
C ASN A 77 7.48 -47.48 12.64
N GLU A 78 7.04 -47.73 11.40
CA GLU A 78 7.01 -46.71 10.35
C GLU A 78 6.06 -45.56 10.70
N PHE A 79 4.84 -45.86 11.17
CA PHE A 79 3.90 -44.82 11.60
C PHE A 79 4.43 -44.02 12.79
N VAL A 80 5.10 -44.66 13.75
CA VAL A 80 5.73 -43.96 14.88
C VAL A 80 6.84 -43.03 14.40
N ALA A 81 7.65 -43.45 13.42
CA ALA A 81 8.70 -42.60 12.84
C ALA A 81 8.09 -41.36 12.15
N GLN A 82 7.09 -41.55 11.28
CA GLN A 82 6.40 -40.44 10.62
C GLN A 82 5.72 -39.49 11.61
N LEU A 83 5.14 -40.01 12.69
CA LEU A 83 4.50 -39.21 13.73
C LEU A 83 5.51 -38.31 14.46
N ASN A 84 6.72 -38.81 14.71
CA ASN A 84 7.78 -38.01 15.31
C ASN A 84 8.24 -36.89 14.36
N GLU A 85 8.40 -37.17 13.06
CA GLU A 85 8.75 -36.16 12.06
C GLU A 85 7.69 -35.05 11.94
N ILE A 86 6.41 -35.41 11.98
CA ILE A 86 5.29 -34.47 12.01
C ILE A 86 5.36 -33.61 13.29
N ASN A 87 5.64 -34.22 14.43
CA ASN A 87 5.71 -33.50 15.69
C ASN A 87 6.87 -32.50 15.73
N ASP A 88 8.03 -32.88 15.19
CA ASP A 88 9.17 -31.98 15.04
C ASP A 88 8.87 -30.82 14.09
N SER A 89 8.20 -31.12 12.97
CA SER A 89 7.75 -30.10 12.01
C SER A 89 6.75 -29.13 12.66
N ASN A 90 5.78 -29.64 13.43
CA ASN A 90 4.82 -28.83 14.17
C ASN A 90 5.50 -27.92 15.21
N ARG A 91 6.55 -28.40 15.88
CA ARG A 91 7.34 -27.58 16.80
C ARG A 91 8.04 -26.43 16.06
N LYS A 92 8.61 -26.68 14.88
CA LYS A 92 9.24 -25.63 14.05
C LYS A 92 8.22 -24.61 13.58
N ILE A 93 7.09 -25.07 13.02
CA ILE A 93 5.99 -24.20 12.58
C ILE A 93 5.53 -23.29 13.71
N LYS A 94 5.40 -23.82 14.93
CA LYS A 94 5.01 -23.01 16.09
C LYS A 94 6.00 -21.88 16.39
N LEU A 95 7.30 -22.17 16.36
CA LEU A 95 8.35 -21.15 16.56
C LEU A 95 8.31 -20.08 15.47
N ASP A 96 8.11 -20.49 14.21
CA ASP A 96 8.02 -19.56 13.08
C ASP A 96 6.77 -18.67 13.20
N VAL A 97 5.63 -19.23 13.61
CA VAL A 97 4.39 -18.47 13.86
C VAL A 97 4.57 -17.45 14.98
N ASP A 98 5.23 -17.83 16.08
CA ASP A 98 5.51 -16.91 17.19
C ASP A 98 6.44 -15.76 16.75
N SER A 99 7.43 -16.06 15.91
CA SER A 99 8.33 -15.06 15.32
C SER A 99 7.59 -14.10 14.37
N ILE A 100 6.74 -14.62 13.49
CA ILE A 100 5.91 -13.82 12.59
C ILE A 100 4.99 -12.90 13.39
N LYS A 101 4.38 -13.41 14.47
CA LYS A 101 3.51 -12.62 15.34
C LYS A 101 4.24 -11.42 15.94
N MET A 102 5.46 -11.61 16.46
CA MET A 102 6.29 -10.53 16.98
C MET A 102 6.56 -9.43 15.93
N VAL A 103 6.84 -9.82 14.68
CA VAL A 103 7.07 -8.86 13.59
C VAL A 103 5.78 -8.12 13.22
N VAL A 104 4.65 -8.81 13.18
CA VAL A 104 3.34 -8.21 12.90
C VAL A 104 2.98 -7.17 13.97
N ASP A 105 3.12 -7.51 15.26
CA ASP A 105 2.83 -6.60 16.37
C ASP A 105 3.71 -5.35 16.32
N HIS A 106 5.01 -5.51 15.99
CA HIS A 106 5.93 -4.38 15.82
C HIS A 106 5.55 -3.49 14.63
N ASN A 107 5.18 -4.09 13.50
CA ASN A 107 4.76 -3.34 12.32
C ASN A 107 3.43 -2.60 12.54
N GLN A 108 2.51 -3.18 13.30
CA GLN A 108 1.28 -2.51 13.69
C GLN A 108 1.57 -1.26 14.52
N SER A 109 2.47 -1.34 15.51
CA SER A 109 2.89 -0.17 16.30
C SER A 109 3.48 0.94 15.43
N LYS A 110 4.30 0.61 14.43
CA LYS A 110 4.85 1.60 13.49
C LYS A 110 3.78 2.23 12.62
N LEU A 111 2.80 1.45 12.19
CA LEU A 111 1.69 1.95 11.39
C LEU A 111 0.88 2.98 12.20
N ASP A 112 0.58 2.67 13.45
CA ASP A 112 -0.12 3.57 14.36
C ASP A 112 0.65 4.89 14.59
N GLU A 113 1.98 4.83 14.69
CA GLU A 113 2.84 6.02 14.75
C GLU A 113 2.77 6.87 13.48
N HIS A 114 2.79 6.23 12.31
CA HIS A 114 2.66 6.92 11.03
C HIS A 114 1.30 7.59 10.86
N ASP A 115 0.21 6.94 11.25
CA ASP A 115 -1.14 7.51 11.19
C ASP A 115 -1.27 8.75 12.09
N ARG A 116 -0.64 8.72 13.28
CA ARG A 116 -0.56 9.88 14.16
C ARG A 116 0.22 11.02 13.53
N PHE A 117 1.38 10.73 12.94
CA PHE A 117 2.20 11.74 12.27
C PHE A 117 1.48 12.37 11.09
N ASP A 118 0.81 11.57 10.26
CA ASP A 118 0.03 12.03 9.11
C ASP A 118 -1.13 12.94 9.54
N THR A 119 -1.81 12.61 10.64
CA THR A 119 -2.87 13.46 11.21
C THR A 119 -2.32 14.83 11.63
N VAL A 120 -1.18 14.86 12.33
CA VAL A 120 -0.52 16.11 12.74
C VAL A 120 -0.12 16.93 11.51
N LEU A 121 0.54 16.31 10.54
CA LEU A 121 0.98 16.97 9.33
C LEU A 121 -0.18 17.59 8.53
N ARG A 122 -1.33 16.89 8.43
CA ARG A 122 -2.52 17.43 7.77
C ARG A 122 -3.05 18.68 8.46
N GLU A 123 -3.09 18.69 9.80
CA GLU A 123 -3.58 19.87 10.53
C GLU A 123 -2.59 21.04 10.42
N GLU A 124 -1.28 20.79 10.50
CA GLU A 124 -0.24 21.81 10.28
C GLU A 124 -0.32 22.42 8.87
N ILE A 125 -0.48 21.59 7.82
CA ILE A 125 -0.66 22.07 6.45
C ILE A 125 -1.91 22.94 6.33
N LYS A 126 -2.99 22.57 7.01
CA LYS A 126 -4.25 23.33 6.99
C LYS A 126 -4.11 24.67 7.70
N ILE A 127 -3.41 24.72 8.84
CA ILE A 127 -3.06 25.96 9.55
C ILE A 127 -2.24 26.85 8.62
N PHE A 128 -1.14 26.33 8.08
CA PHE A 128 -0.25 27.08 7.20
C PHE A 128 -0.96 27.63 5.95
N LYS A 129 -1.84 26.82 5.34
CA LYS A 129 -2.68 27.25 4.21
C LYS A 129 -3.56 28.44 4.57
N ASN A 130 -4.14 28.46 5.77
CA ASN A 130 -4.97 29.57 6.24
C ASN A 130 -4.13 30.83 6.49
N GLU A 131 -2.97 30.69 7.16
CA GLU A 131 -2.04 31.80 7.41
C GLU A 131 -1.55 32.45 6.11
N ILE A 132 -1.17 31.61 5.12
CA ILE A 132 -0.82 32.09 3.78
C ILE A 132 -1.98 32.88 3.18
N LYS A 133 -3.19 32.31 3.17
CA LYS A 133 -4.37 32.95 2.58
C LYS A 133 -4.62 34.34 3.19
N GLU A 134 -4.56 34.44 4.52
CA GLU A 134 -4.75 35.70 5.23
C GLU A 134 -3.64 36.71 4.92
N THR A 135 -2.38 36.27 4.96
CA THR A 135 -1.21 37.10 4.67
C THR A 135 -1.24 37.66 3.25
N PHE A 136 -1.48 36.80 2.26
CA PHE A 136 -1.60 37.21 0.86
C PHE A 136 -2.77 38.18 0.66
N SER A 137 -3.94 37.91 1.24
CA SER A 137 -5.08 38.82 1.16
C SER A 137 -4.73 40.19 1.73
N SER A 138 -4.07 40.25 2.89
CA SER A 138 -3.64 41.50 3.51
C SER A 138 -2.66 42.29 2.62
N ILE A 139 -1.65 41.62 2.05
CA ILE A 139 -0.66 42.25 1.17
C ILE A 139 -1.33 42.83 -0.07
N VAL A 140 -2.17 42.03 -0.75
CA VAL A 140 -2.87 42.45 -1.97
C VAL A 140 -3.81 43.61 -1.67
N SER A 141 -4.60 43.55 -0.60
CA SER A 141 -5.50 44.65 -0.23
C SER A 141 -4.74 45.95 0.04
N LYS A 142 -3.59 45.89 0.72
CA LYS A 142 -2.75 47.06 0.98
C LYS A 142 -2.20 47.66 -0.31
N GLU A 143 -1.65 46.83 -1.18
CA GLU A 143 -1.02 47.27 -2.43
C GLU A 143 -2.05 47.82 -3.43
N VAL A 144 -3.19 47.16 -3.57
CA VAL A 144 -4.29 47.65 -4.42
C VAL A 144 -4.81 48.98 -3.90
N LYS A 145 -4.98 49.13 -2.58
CA LYS A 145 -5.43 50.40 -1.99
C LYS A 145 -4.48 51.55 -2.31
N LEU A 146 -3.17 51.35 -2.12
CA LEU A 146 -2.15 52.36 -2.45
C LEU A 146 -2.17 52.74 -3.94
N ASN A 147 -2.26 51.76 -4.83
CA ASN A 147 -2.27 52.01 -6.26
C ASN A 147 -3.55 52.72 -6.73
N VAL A 148 -4.71 52.35 -6.17
CA VAL A 148 -5.98 53.04 -6.45
C VAL A 148 -5.90 54.49 -5.99
N GLU A 149 -5.46 54.77 -4.76
CA GLU A 149 -5.29 56.14 -4.24
C GLU A 149 -4.36 56.99 -5.12
N HIS A 150 -3.30 56.40 -5.69
CA HIS A 150 -2.39 57.09 -6.59
C HIS A 150 -3.01 57.43 -7.96
N LEU A 151 -3.88 56.55 -8.47
CA LEU A 151 -4.55 56.71 -9.77
C LEU A 151 -5.79 57.61 -9.69
N THR A 152 -6.49 57.64 -8.55
CA THR A 152 -7.72 58.42 -8.34
C THR A 152 -7.49 59.78 -7.67
N GLY A 153 -6.22 60.16 -7.44
CA GLY A 153 -5.88 61.50 -6.96
C GLY A 153 -6.24 62.57 -8.00
N ASP A 154 -7.43 63.15 -7.88
CA ASP A 154 -7.88 64.27 -8.70
C ASP A 154 -6.92 65.46 -8.56
N VAL A 155 -6.53 66.06 -9.69
CA VAL A 155 -5.83 67.34 -9.73
C VAL A 155 -6.78 68.39 -9.13
N SER A 156 -6.40 68.98 -8.01
CA SER A 156 -7.22 69.97 -7.32
C SER A 156 -6.46 71.29 -7.12
N GLU A 157 -7.16 72.39 -6.86
CA GLU A 157 -6.53 73.71 -6.71
C GLU A 157 -5.44 73.75 -5.63
N LYS A 158 -5.59 72.95 -4.57
CA LYS A 158 -4.57 72.79 -3.52
C LYS A 158 -3.22 72.27 -4.04
N ASN A 159 -3.19 71.64 -5.21
CA ASN A 159 -1.98 71.15 -5.84
C ASN A 159 -1.20 72.21 -6.63
N VAL A 160 -1.76 73.41 -6.77
CA VAL A 160 -1.12 74.53 -7.47
C VAL A 160 -0.42 75.42 -6.44
N ILE A 161 0.92 75.35 -6.42
CA ILE A 161 1.75 76.22 -5.56
C ILE A 161 1.68 77.68 -6.04
N LYS A 162 1.76 77.89 -7.36
CA LYS A 162 1.86 79.25 -7.91
C LYS A 162 1.42 79.33 -9.36
N ILE A 163 0.71 80.40 -9.71
CA ILE A 163 0.38 80.78 -11.08
C ILE A 163 0.93 82.18 -11.34
N MET A 164 1.69 82.36 -12.41
CA MET A 164 2.19 83.68 -12.81
C MET A 164 2.28 83.84 -14.33
N ARG A 165 2.21 85.08 -14.83
CA ARG A 165 2.44 85.38 -16.26
C ARG A 165 3.91 85.66 -16.53
N LEU A 166 4.44 85.09 -17.59
CA LEU A 166 5.84 85.28 -18.02
C LEU A 166 5.99 86.52 -18.92
N GLY A 167 7.10 87.23 -18.81
CA GLY A 167 7.47 88.36 -19.67
C GLY A 167 6.84 89.72 -19.29
N ARG A 168 7.33 90.78 -19.96
CA ARG A 168 6.85 92.17 -19.75
C ARG A 168 5.45 92.36 -20.32
N LYS A 169 4.62 93.16 -19.63
CA LYS A 169 3.25 93.47 -20.06
C LYS A 169 3.30 94.23 -21.40
N CYS A 170 2.57 93.73 -22.39
CA CYS A 170 2.39 94.32 -23.71
C CYS A 170 0.93 94.13 -24.10
N GLU A 171 0.28 95.15 -24.68
CA GLU A 171 -1.15 95.10 -25.00
C GLU A 171 -1.47 94.26 -26.23
N THR A 172 -0.48 94.04 -27.11
CA THR A 172 -0.68 93.35 -28.40
C THR A 172 -0.38 91.85 -28.36
N VAL A 173 0.18 91.33 -27.26
CA VAL A 173 0.61 89.92 -27.16
C VAL A 173 0.13 89.28 -25.86
N VAL A 174 -0.53 88.12 -25.98
CA VAL A 174 -0.92 87.31 -24.81
C VAL A 174 0.31 86.65 -24.19
N ARG A 175 0.56 86.95 -22.91
CA ARG A 175 1.69 86.39 -22.16
C ARG A 175 1.44 84.94 -21.71
N PRO A 176 2.42 84.03 -21.87
CA PRO A 176 2.34 82.67 -21.34
C PRO A 176 2.13 82.64 -19.82
N ILE A 177 1.50 81.57 -19.34
CA ILE A 177 1.27 81.32 -17.91
C ILE A 177 2.21 80.20 -17.45
N LEU A 178 2.92 80.43 -16.36
CA LEU A 178 3.70 79.42 -15.65
C LEU A 178 2.89 78.94 -14.43
N ILE A 179 2.68 77.62 -14.37
CA ILE A 179 1.99 76.95 -13.27
C ILE A 179 3.01 76.07 -12.54
N LYS A 180 3.25 76.36 -11.27
CA LYS A 180 4.08 75.52 -10.39
C LYS A 180 3.15 74.60 -9.59
N LEU A 181 3.32 73.30 -9.79
CA LEU A 181 2.60 72.26 -9.04
C LEU A 181 3.41 71.80 -7.83
N ASP A 182 2.73 71.24 -6.84
CA ASP A 182 3.31 70.65 -5.62
C ASP A 182 3.98 69.29 -5.84
N CYS A 183 3.57 68.57 -6.88
CA CYS A 183 3.99 67.21 -7.15
C CYS A 183 4.43 67.00 -8.61
N VAL A 184 5.61 66.40 -8.78
CA VAL A 184 6.18 66.05 -10.10
C VAL A 184 5.34 64.97 -10.81
N LEU A 185 4.82 63.99 -10.08
CA LEU A 185 3.98 62.94 -10.65
C LEU A 185 2.66 63.49 -11.20
N LEU A 186 2.13 64.53 -10.56
CA LEU A 186 0.93 65.23 -11.03
C LEU A 186 1.20 65.97 -12.33
N ARG A 187 2.33 66.70 -12.42
CA ARG A 187 2.81 67.33 -13.65
C ARG A 187 2.90 66.31 -14.79
N ASP A 188 3.51 65.16 -14.54
CA ASP A 188 3.72 64.13 -15.56
C ASP A 188 2.40 63.43 -15.96
N SER A 189 1.47 63.28 -15.02
CA SER A 189 0.10 62.81 -15.31
C SER A 189 -0.64 63.79 -16.22
N ILE A 190 -0.59 65.10 -15.92
CA ILE A 190 -1.18 66.15 -16.76
C ILE A 190 -0.55 66.13 -18.15
N MET A 191 0.78 66.15 -18.23
CA MET A 191 1.53 66.19 -19.50
C MET A 191 1.25 64.97 -20.38
N ARG A 192 1.15 63.77 -19.80
CA ARG A 192 0.74 62.54 -20.53
C ARG A 192 -0.66 62.65 -21.12
N ASN A 193 -1.56 63.40 -20.50
CA ASN A 193 -2.94 63.55 -20.93
C ASN A 193 -3.21 64.82 -21.77
N VAL A 194 -2.21 65.66 -22.06
CA VAL A 194 -2.36 66.91 -22.84
C VAL A 194 -3.01 66.69 -24.21
N TYR A 195 -2.77 65.55 -24.84
CA TYR A 195 -3.36 65.25 -26.15
C TYR A 195 -4.91 65.22 -26.10
N LYS A 196 -5.50 64.79 -24.98
CA LYS A 196 -6.96 64.82 -24.77
C LYS A 196 -7.46 66.25 -24.73
N PHE A 197 -6.72 67.16 -24.09
CA PHE A 197 -7.07 68.58 -24.03
C PHE A 197 -7.12 69.22 -25.42
N LYS A 198 -6.17 68.87 -26.30
CA LYS A 198 -6.12 69.35 -27.69
C LYS A 198 -7.29 68.86 -28.55
N SER A 199 -7.94 67.74 -28.19
CA SER A 199 -9.12 67.25 -28.91
C SER A 199 -10.41 68.04 -28.59
N LEU A 200 -10.41 68.88 -27.55
CA LEU A 200 -11.56 69.72 -27.21
C LEU A 200 -11.54 71.00 -28.05
N LYS A 201 -12.64 71.28 -28.77
CA LYS A 201 -12.72 72.44 -29.71
C LYS A 201 -12.40 73.78 -29.04
N GLU A 202 -12.89 73.98 -27.81
CA GLU A 202 -12.68 75.19 -27.00
C GLU A 202 -11.20 75.45 -26.69
N PHE A 203 -10.38 74.40 -26.62
CA PHE A 203 -8.98 74.49 -26.21
C PHE A 203 -7.99 74.13 -27.34
N SER A 204 -8.48 73.97 -28.56
CA SER A 204 -7.68 73.63 -29.74
C SER A 204 -6.55 74.62 -30.04
N HIS A 205 -6.69 75.87 -29.57
CA HIS A 205 -5.73 76.96 -29.75
C HIS A 205 -4.79 77.16 -28.54
N VAL A 206 -4.91 76.32 -27.49
CA VAL A 206 -4.10 76.41 -26.27
C VAL A 206 -3.02 75.33 -26.27
N GLY A 207 -1.78 75.74 -26.03
CA GLY A 207 -0.64 74.84 -25.86
C GLY A 207 -0.23 74.68 -24.41
N LEU A 208 -0.05 73.44 -23.94
CA LEU A 208 0.56 73.12 -22.66
C LEU A 208 1.90 72.42 -22.92
N ASN A 209 2.98 72.86 -22.26
CA ASN A 209 4.32 72.31 -22.45
C ASN A 209 5.17 72.46 -21.18
N TYR A 210 6.26 71.70 -21.10
CA TYR A 210 7.24 71.80 -20.02
C TYR A 210 7.97 73.16 -20.07
N ASP A 211 8.21 73.74 -18.89
CA ASP A 211 9.07 74.92 -18.75
C ASP A 211 10.54 74.52 -18.78
N LEU A 212 11.05 74.33 -19.99
CA LEU A 212 12.43 73.93 -20.23
C LEU A 212 13.34 75.16 -20.36
N THR A 213 14.61 75.00 -20.01
CA THR A 213 15.66 75.98 -20.33
C THR A 213 15.94 75.99 -21.84
N LYS A 214 16.69 76.99 -22.31
CA LYS A 214 17.09 77.09 -23.73
C LYS A 214 17.90 75.87 -24.17
N ASP A 215 18.83 75.42 -23.33
CA ASP A 215 19.72 74.30 -23.63
C ASP A 215 18.94 72.98 -23.66
N GLN A 216 18.07 72.75 -22.68
CA GLN A 216 17.18 71.58 -22.66
C GLN A 216 16.24 71.52 -23.88
N ARG A 217 15.71 72.66 -24.34
CA ARG A 217 14.91 72.70 -25.58
C ARG A 217 15.73 72.30 -26.80
N GLN A 218 16.98 72.77 -26.89
CA GLN A 218 17.85 72.47 -28.02
C GLN A 218 18.22 70.98 -28.04
N GLU A 219 18.53 70.43 -26.88
CA GLU A 219 18.79 69.00 -26.71
C GLU A 219 17.55 68.16 -27.08
N PHE A 220 16.38 68.49 -26.52
CA PHE A 220 15.13 67.78 -26.81
C PHE A 220 14.76 67.83 -28.29
N LYS A 221 14.96 68.99 -28.94
CA LYS A 221 14.76 69.13 -30.38
C LYS A 221 15.66 68.19 -31.17
N SER A 222 16.93 68.03 -30.78
CA SER A 222 17.86 67.09 -31.44
C SER A 222 17.38 65.64 -31.37
N PHE A 223 16.79 65.22 -30.25
CA PHE A 223 16.22 63.87 -30.10
C PHE A 223 14.97 63.69 -30.97
N VAL A 224 14.08 64.67 -30.99
CA VAL A 224 12.86 64.63 -31.82
C VAL A 224 13.20 64.60 -33.30
N ASP A 225 14.15 65.43 -33.75
CA ASP A 225 14.55 65.49 -35.15
C ASP A 225 15.22 64.17 -35.59
N LYS A 226 16.05 63.55 -34.74
CA LYS A 226 16.59 62.20 -34.99
C LYS A 226 15.47 61.15 -35.10
N ALA A 227 14.52 61.15 -34.17
CA ALA A 227 13.42 60.18 -34.16
C ALA A 227 12.53 60.27 -35.41
N LYS A 228 12.29 61.49 -35.93
CA LYS A 228 11.51 61.72 -37.15
C LYS A 228 12.18 61.22 -38.43
N VAL A 229 13.51 61.08 -38.44
CA VAL A 229 14.26 60.54 -39.59
C VAL A 229 14.32 59.00 -39.54
N MET A 230 14.08 58.41 -38.36
CA MET A 230 14.15 56.96 -38.13
C MET A 230 12.80 56.23 -38.22
N GLY A 231 11.68 56.95 -38.34
CA GLY A 231 10.33 56.39 -38.49
C GLY A 231 9.67 56.85 -39.78
#